data_AF-A0A7Y3KTM6-F1
#
_entry.id   AF-A0A7Y3KTM6-F1
#
_cell.length_a   1.000
_cell.length_b   1.000
_cell.length_c   1.000
_cell.angle_alpha   90.00
_cell.angle_beta   90.00
_cell.angle_gamma   90.00
#
_symmetry.space_group_name_H-M   'P 1'
#
loop_
_entity.id
_entity.type
_entity.pdbx_description
1 polymer ?
#
loop_
_entity_poly.entity_id
_entity_poly.type
_entity_poly.pdbx_seq_one_letter_code
_entity_poly.pdbx_strand_id
1 'polypeptide(L)'
;MQRLLDRLADETDPVVAAALSVSRLAQSQAFTEGNKRTAVLVGRWILDRNGMDGAKFIQENDVELAQLLLPAARGSDVSGEIVELFNSRR
;
A
#
# COMPACT_ATOMS: atom_id res chain seq x y z
N MET A 1 7.31 13.02 15.25
CA MET A 1 6.85 11.70 14.75
C MET A 1 5.38 11.83 14.40
N GLN A 2 5.06 12.13 13.14
CA GLN A 2 3.67 12.20 12.66
C GLN A 2 3.12 10.78 12.52
N ARG A 3 1.85 10.58 12.87
CA ARG A 3 1.24 9.24 12.80
C ARG A 3 0.94 8.91 11.34
N LEU A 4 1.10 7.65 10.98
CA LEU A 4 0.79 7.14 9.64
C LEU A 4 -0.61 7.57 9.15
N LEU A 5 -1.58 7.52 10.06
CA LEU A 5 -2.98 7.86 9.80
C LEU A 5 -3.18 9.35 9.49
N ASP A 6 -2.41 10.23 10.13
CA ASP A 6 -2.52 11.68 9.89
C ASP A 6 -2.14 12.02 8.44
N ARG A 7 -1.20 11.27 7.85
CA ARG A 7 -0.76 11.46 6.45
C ARG A 7 -1.66 10.78 5.41
N LEU A 8 -2.64 9.99 5.84
CA LEU A 8 -3.63 9.36 4.95
C LEU A 8 -4.95 10.15 4.95
N ALA A 9 -5.21 10.96 5.97
CA ALA A 9 -6.45 11.71 6.11
C ALA A 9 -6.67 12.77 5.01
N ASP A 10 -5.59 13.23 4.39
CA ASP A 10 -5.63 14.29 3.38
C ASP A 10 -5.74 13.77 1.93
N GLU A 11 -5.56 12.46 1.69
CA GLU A 11 -5.63 11.89 0.33
C GLU A 11 -7.06 11.48 -0.01
N THR A 12 -7.61 12.07 -1.08
CA THR A 12 -9.00 11.88 -1.51
C THR A 12 -9.17 10.82 -2.59
N ASP A 13 -8.11 10.51 -3.36
CA ASP A 13 -8.16 9.41 -4.32
C ASP A 13 -7.94 8.08 -3.58
N PRO A 14 -8.94 7.19 -3.50
CA PRO A 14 -8.83 5.94 -2.75
C PRO A 14 -7.73 5.02 -3.31
N VAL A 15 -7.41 5.12 -4.60
CA VAL A 15 -6.33 4.35 -5.23
C VAL A 15 -4.96 4.83 -4.71
N VAL A 16 -4.77 6.16 -4.67
CA VAL A 16 -3.54 6.76 -4.16
C VAL A 16 -3.42 6.53 -2.65
N ALA A 17 -4.51 6.70 -1.89
CA ALA A 17 -4.54 6.44 -0.46
C ALA A 17 -4.16 4.99 -0.12
N ALA A 18 -4.67 4.02 -0.89
CA ALA A 18 -4.32 2.61 -0.73
C ALA A 18 -2.83 2.35 -1.04
N ALA A 19 -2.31 2.87 -2.17
CA ALA A 19 -0.91 2.74 -2.55
C ALA A 19 0.04 3.32 -1.48
N LEU A 20 -0.25 4.54 -1.00
CA LEU A 20 0.52 5.19 0.06
C LEU A 20 0.47 4.40 1.36
N SER A 21 -0.69 3.84 1.72
CA SER A 21 -0.84 3.00 2.92
C SER A 21 0.00 1.74 2.84
N VAL A 22 -0.02 1.05 1.69
CA VAL A 22 0.76 -0.17 1.44
C VAL A 22 2.25 0.12 1.60
N SER A 23 2.76 1.14 0.92
CA SER A 23 4.17 1.55 0.99
C SER A 23 4.60 1.84 2.43
N ARG A 24 3.88 2.75 3.09
CA ARG A 24 4.28 3.26 4.41
C ARG A 24 4.14 2.21 5.52
N LEU A 25 3.11 1.35 5.46
CA LEU A 25 2.98 0.23 6.41
C LEU A 25 4.13 -0.77 6.25
N ALA A 26 4.45 -1.13 5.01
CA ALA A 26 5.56 -2.03 4.73
C ALA A 26 6.90 -1.44 5.22
N GLN A 27 7.10 -0.13 5.03
CA GLN A 27 8.29 0.59 5.48
C GLN A 27 8.38 0.71 7.01
N SER A 28 7.26 0.93 7.70
CA SER A 28 7.24 1.23 9.13
C SER A 28 7.74 0.09 10.04
N GLN A 29 7.67 -1.15 9.57
CA GLN A 29 7.93 -2.35 10.38
C GLN A 29 7.21 -2.31 11.75
N ALA A 30 5.96 -1.84 11.78
CA ALA A 30 5.19 -1.60 13.01
C ALA A 30 4.91 -2.86 13.85
N PHE A 31 5.02 -4.05 13.24
CA PHE A 31 4.83 -5.34 13.90
C PHE A 31 6.14 -6.13 13.92
N THR A 32 6.32 -7.02 14.90
CA THR A 32 7.46 -7.96 14.95
C THR A 32 7.53 -8.83 13.69
N GLU A 33 6.37 -9.25 13.16
CA GLU A 33 6.25 -10.01 11.92
C GLU A 33 5.00 -9.63 11.14
N GLY A 34 4.96 -10.00 9.86
CA GLY A 34 3.74 -9.87 9.05
C GLY A 34 3.46 -8.47 8.49
N ASN A 35 4.39 -7.52 8.57
CA ASN A 35 4.22 -6.15 8.06
C ASN A 35 3.76 -6.10 6.60
N LYS A 36 4.41 -6.85 5.70
CA LYS A 36 4.06 -6.88 4.27
C LYS A 36 2.65 -7.42 4.03
N ARG A 37 2.28 -8.52 4.70
CA ARG A 37 0.93 -9.10 4.61
C ARG A 37 -0.12 -8.09 5.10
N THR A 38 0.15 -7.43 6.22
CA THR A 38 -0.74 -6.42 6.79
C THR A 38 -0.88 -5.21 5.87
N ALA A 39 0.22 -4.72 5.30
CA ALA A 39 0.20 -3.62 4.33
C ALA A 39 -0.71 -3.92 3.14
N VAL A 40 -0.57 -5.11 2.55
CA VAL A 40 -1.39 -5.59 1.43
C VAL A 40 -2.87 -5.69 1.82
N LEU A 41 -3.18 -6.29 2.97
CA LEU A 41 -4.57 -6.42 3.45
C LEU A 41 -5.22 -5.06 3.74
N VAL A 42 -4.48 -4.12 4.34
CA VAL A 42 -4.99 -2.76 4.60
C VAL A 42 -5.20 -1.99 3.30
N GLY A 43 -4.26 -2.08 2.35
CA GLY A 43 -4.42 -1.45 1.04
C GLY A 43 -5.67 -1.96 0.31
N ARG A 44 -5.87 -3.29 0.32
CA ARG A 44 -7.07 -3.91 -0.26
C ARG A 44 -8.35 -3.47 0.44
N TRP A 45 -8.34 -3.45 1.78
CA TRP A 45 -9.47 -2.99 2.57
C TRP A 45 -9.83 -1.52 2.27
N ILE A 46 -8.84 -0.63 2.09
CA ILE A 46 -9.10 0.77 1.69
C ILE A 46 -9.80 0.83 0.33
N LEU A 47 -9.33 0.06 -0.66
CA LEU A 47 -9.94 0.01 -1.99
C LEU A 47 -11.38 -0.49 -1.91
N ASP A 48 -11.59 -1.66 -1.30
CA ASP A 48 -12.90 -2.30 -1.19
C ASP A 48 -13.89 -1.41 -0.44
N ARG A 49 -13.44 -0.73 0.62
CA ARG A 49 -14.29 0.16 1.43
C ARG A 49 -14.71 1.43 0.68
N ASN A 50 -13.96 1.83 -0.35
CA ASN A 50 -14.26 2.98 -1.20
C ASN A 50 -14.90 2.58 -2.55
N GLY A 51 -15.44 1.35 -2.66
CA GLY A 51 -16.18 0.90 -3.83
C GLY A 51 -15.33 0.49 -5.03
N MET A 52 -14.01 0.35 -4.84
CA MET A 52 -13.10 -0.19 -5.85
C MET A 52 -13.05 -1.71 -5.74
N ASP A 53 -12.76 -2.41 -6.84
CA ASP A 53 -12.43 -3.84 -6.80
C ASP A 53 -10.96 -4.01 -6.38
N GLY A 54 -10.70 -4.24 -5.08
CA GLY A 54 -9.35 -4.41 -4.56
C GLY A 54 -8.60 -5.60 -5.18
N ALA A 55 -9.31 -6.61 -5.72
CA ALA A 55 -8.68 -7.73 -6.42
C ALA A 55 -8.01 -7.31 -7.72
N LYS A 56 -8.56 -6.29 -8.40
CA LYS A 56 -8.01 -5.72 -9.63
C LYS A 56 -6.63 -5.09 -9.37
N PHE A 57 -6.50 -4.36 -8.26
CA PHE A 57 -5.29 -3.62 -7.90
C PHE A 57 -4.26 -4.47 -7.15
N ILE A 58 -4.71 -5.44 -6.36
CA ILE A 58 -3.86 -6.31 -5.53
C ILE A 58 -4.26 -7.76 -5.81
N GLN A 59 -3.56 -8.37 -6.76
CA GLN A 59 -3.83 -9.71 -7.25
C GLN A 59 -3.24 -10.78 -6.32
N GLU A 60 -3.72 -12.02 -6.40
CA GLU A 60 -3.29 -13.12 -5.52
C GLU A 60 -1.80 -13.47 -5.68
N ASN A 61 -1.26 -13.37 -6.90
CA ASN A 61 0.14 -13.66 -7.24
C ASN A 61 0.86 -12.43 -7.78
N ASP A 62 0.67 -11.29 -7.11
CA ASP A 62 1.17 -10.00 -7.56
C ASP A 62 2.69 -9.83 -7.36
N VAL A 63 3.45 -10.37 -8.32
CA VAL A 63 4.93 -10.34 -8.30
C VAL A 63 5.47 -8.92 -8.36
N GLU A 64 4.84 -8.04 -9.15
CA GLU A 64 5.26 -6.65 -9.30
C GLU A 64 5.16 -5.89 -7.97
N LEU A 65 4.01 -6.01 -7.29
CA LEU A 65 3.85 -5.41 -5.97
C LEU A 65 4.80 -6.04 -4.95
N ALA A 66 4.94 -7.37 -4.96
CA ALA A 66 5.84 -8.07 -4.05
C ALA A 66 7.30 -7.58 -4.20
N GLN A 67 7.77 -7.33 -5.43
CA GLN A 67 9.11 -6.80 -5.68
C GLN A 67 9.31 -5.40 -5.11
N LEU A 68 8.30 -4.53 -5.17
CA LEU A 68 8.35 -3.18 -4.58
C LEU A 68 8.30 -3.23 -3.04
N LEU A 69 7.61 -4.20 -2.44
CA LEU A 69 7.54 -4.35 -0.98
C LEU A 69 8.87 -4.78 -0.34
N LEU A 70 9.78 -5.40 -1.09
CA LEU A 70 11.10 -5.82 -0.59
C LEU A 70 12.02 -4.64 -0.23
N PRO A 71 12.26 -3.64 -1.09
CA PRO A 71 13.01 -2.43 -0.72
C PRO A 71 12.23 -1.54 0.25
N ALA A 72 10.89 -1.46 0.16
CA ALA A 72 10.06 -0.76 1.15
C ALA A 72 10.34 -1.29 2.56
N ALA A 73 10.35 -2.62 2.73
CA ALA A 73 10.60 -3.27 4.00
C ALA A 73 12.01 -2.98 4.58
N ARG A 74 12.96 -2.56 3.74
CA ARG A 74 14.32 -2.14 4.13
C ARG A 74 14.42 -0.64 4.43
N GLY A 75 13.29 0.08 4.42
CA GLY A 75 13.23 1.51 4.70
C GLY A 75 13.28 2.41 3.46
N SER A 76 13.35 1.85 2.25
CA SER A 76 13.34 2.67 1.02
C SER A 76 11.96 3.28 0.80
N ASP A 77 11.90 4.53 0.36
CA ASP A 77 10.64 5.12 -0.10
C ASP A 77 10.38 4.67 -1.53
N VAL A 78 9.38 3.83 -1.72
CA VAL A 78 8.91 3.34 -3.02
C VAL A 78 7.45 3.74 -3.29
N SER A 79 6.99 4.79 -2.61
CA SER A 79 5.59 5.19 -2.65
C SER A 79 5.17 5.63 -4.05
N GLY A 80 6.09 6.26 -4.82
CA GLY A 80 5.83 6.68 -6.19
C GLY A 80 5.58 5.49 -7.11
N GLU A 81 6.45 4.48 -7.06
CA GLU A 81 6.37 3.27 -7.87
C GLU A 81 5.11 2.46 -7.57
N ILE A 82 4.71 2.38 -6.30
CA ILE A 82 3.46 1.69 -5.93
C ILE A 82 2.23 2.50 -6.40
N VAL A 83 2.27 3.84 -6.35
CA VAL A 83 1.21 4.69 -6.91
C VAL A 83 1.11 4.54 -8.42
N GLU A 84 2.23 4.52 -9.14
CA GLU A 84 2.27 4.27 -10.59
C GLU A 84 1.72 2.89 -10.93
N LEU A 85 2.10 1.86 -10.18
CA LEU A 85 1.59 0.51 -10.32
C LEU A 85 0.07 0.44 -10.13
N PHE A 86 -0.46 1.12 -9.12
CA PHE A 86 -1.89 1.14 -8.85
C PHE A 86 -2.65 1.91 -9.94
N ASN A 87 -2.09 3.03 -10.43
CA ASN A 87 -2.69 3.80 -11.51
C ASN A 87 -2.69 3.06 -12.86
N SER A 88 -1.68 2.24 -13.15
CA SER A 88 -1.66 1.42 -14.38
C SER A 88 -2.73 0.32 -14.40
N ARG A 89 -3.25 -0.03 -13.22
CA ARG A 89 -4.31 -1.03 -13.01
C ARG A 89 -5.71 -0.40 -12.89
N ARG A 90 -5.81 0.93 -13.00
CA ARG A 90 -7.08 1.66 -12.90
C ARG A 90 -8.06 1.27 -14.00
#